data_AF-A0A956NZV0-F1
#
_entry.id   AF-A0A956NZV0-F1
#
_cell.length_a   1.000
_cell.length_b   1.000
_cell.length_c   1.000
_cell.angle_alpha   90.00
_cell.angle_beta   90.00
_cell.angle_gamma   90.00
#
_symmetry.space_group_name_H-M   'P 1'
#
loop_
_entity.id
_entity.type
_entity.pdbx_description
1 polymer ?
#
loop_
_entity_poly.entity_id
_entity_poly.type
_entity_poly.pdbx_seq_one_letter_code
_entity_poly.pdbx_strand_id
1 'polypeptide(L)'
;MVVDRLIGGSVRRRGLVFTGIAALLAAGIWALSTLPFEAFPDLTANSVTVIAEAPGMAPQDVEQQVTFPIERAMLGLPRTVVVRSTSKSG
;
A
#
# COMPACT_ATOMS: atom_id res chain seq x y z
N MET A 1 -7.16 -36.87 30.17
CA MET A 1 -7.88 -36.24 31.31
C MET A 1 -8.26 -34.78 31.05
N VAL A 2 -7.36 -33.91 30.55
CA VAL A 2 -7.69 -32.48 30.28
C VAL A 2 -8.68 -32.31 29.12
N VAL A 3 -8.52 -33.10 28.04
CA VAL A 3 -9.38 -33.05 26.85
C VAL A 3 -10.83 -33.48 27.17
N ASP A 4 -11.03 -34.58 27.89
CA ASP A 4 -12.36 -35.01 28.37
C ASP A 4 -13.07 -33.94 29.21
N ARG A 5 -12.32 -33.19 30.02
CA ARG A 5 -12.88 -32.14 30.88
C ARG A 5 -13.34 -30.92 30.06
N LEU A 6 -12.63 -30.60 28.98
CA LEU A 6 -13.03 -29.58 28.01
C LEU A 6 -14.26 -30.03 27.20
N ILE A 7 -14.27 -31.27 26.73
CA ILE A 7 -15.41 -31.83 25.98
C ILE A 7 -16.66 -31.90 26.87
N GLY A 8 -16.54 -32.44 28.08
CA GLY A 8 -17.66 -32.51 29.04
C GLY A 8 -18.15 -31.13 29.50
N GLY A 9 -17.25 -30.14 29.59
CA GLY A 9 -17.59 -28.74 29.85
C GLY A 9 -18.34 -28.08 28.69
N SER A 10 -17.90 -28.33 27.46
CA SER A 10 -18.53 -27.85 26.22
C SER A 10 -19.92 -28.43 26.00
N VAL A 11 -20.10 -29.74 26.24
CA VAL A 11 -21.41 -30.41 26.11
C VAL A 11 -22.39 -29.94 27.20
N ARG A 12 -21.93 -29.77 28.44
CA ARG A 12 -22.79 -29.28 29.54
C ARG A 12 -23.23 -27.84 29.33
N ARG A 13 -22.42 -27.01 28.66
CA ARG A 13 -22.73 -25.62 28.31
C ARG A 13 -22.97 -25.44 26.81
N ARG A 14 -23.69 -26.38 26.18
CA ARG A 14 -24.02 -26.37 24.74
C ARG A 14 -24.51 -25.01 24.23
N GLY A 15 -25.32 -24.30 25.03
CA GLY A 15 -25.83 -22.97 24.67
C GLY A 15 -24.72 -21.92 24.46
N LEU A 16 -23.72 -21.88 25.35
CA LEU A 16 -22.55 -20.99 25.22
C LEU A 16 -21.68 -21.34 24.01
N VAL A 17 -21.57 -22.62 23.68
CA VAL A 17 -20.82 -23.06 22.50
C VAL A 17 -21.54 -22.63 21.23
N PHE A 18 -22.85 -22.83 21.15
CA PHE A 18 -23.65 -22.39 20.00
C PHE A 18 -23.65 -20.88 19.82
N THR A 19 -23.80 -20.10 20.89
CA THR A 19 -23.71 -18.63 20.79
C THR A 19 -22.31 -18.16 20.41
N GLY A 20 -21.25 -18.82 20.92
CA GLY A 20 -19.87 -18.55 20.52
C GLY A 20 -19.63 -18.81 19.03
N ILE A 21 -20.13 -19.93 18.50
CA ILE A 21 -20.06 -20.24 17.07
C ILE A 21 -20.86 -19.22 16.24
N ALA A 22 -22.07 -18.87 16.68
CA ALA A 22 -22.90 -17.89 15.98
C ALA A 22 -22.26 -16.50 15.94
N ALA A 23 -21.65 -16.05 17.05
CA ALA A 23 -20.91 -14.80 17.10
C ALA A 23 -19.68 -14.81 16.18
N LEU A 24 -18.97 -15.95 16.13
CA LEU A 24 -17.79 -16.11 15.27
C LEU A 24 -18.16 -16.12 13.78
N LEU A 25 -19.28 -16.75 13.42
CA LEU A 25 -19.84 -16.69 12.06
C LEU A 25 -20.27 -15.27 11.69
N ALA A 26 -20.97 -14.56 12.59
CA ALA A 26 -21.38 -13.17 12.36
C ALA A 26 -20.17 -12.25 12.17
N ALA A 27 -19.15 -12.38 13.01
CA ALA A 27 -17.89 -11.64 12.88
C ALA A 27 -17.16 -11.98 11.57
N GLY A 28 -17.16 -13.26 11.17
CA GLY A 28 -16.60 -13.71 9.90
C GLY A 28 -17.30 -13.07 8.71
N ILE A 29 -18.64 -13.10 8.67
CA ILE A 29 -19.43 -12.47 7.60
C ILE A 29 -19.18 -10.97 7.54
N TRP A 30 -19.13 -10.30 8.70
CA TRP A 30 -18.85 -8.87 8.78
C TRP A 30 -17.45 -8.54 8.25
N ALA A 31 -16.44 -9.33 8.63
CA ALA A 31 -15.08 -9.18 8.12
C ALA A 31 -15.01 -9.39 6.60
N LEU A 32 -15.67 -10.43 6.06
CA LEU A 32 -15.76 -10.66 4.61
C LEU A 32 -16.38 -9.47 3.87
N SER A 33 -17.38 -8.82 4.45
CA SER A 33 -18.05 -7.67 3.83
C SER A 33 -17.26 -6.36 3.93
N THR A 34 -16.37 -6.24 4.92
CA THR A 34 -15.61 -5.01 5.22
C THR A 34 -14.21 -5.05 4.61
N LEU A 35 -13.69 -6.24 4.31
CA LEU A 35 -12.41 -6.40 3.64
C LEU A 35 -12.51 -5.89 2.19
N PRO A 36 -11.75 -4.85 1.81
CA PRO A 36 -11.67 -4.43 0.43
C PRO A 36 -11.02 -5.56 -0.37
N PHE A 37 -11.81 -6.22 -1.22
CA PHE A 37 -11.32 -7.24 -2.13
C PHE A 37 -10.55 -6.53 -3.25
N GLU A 38 -9.24 -6.37 -3.08
CA GLU A 38 -8.37 -5.87 -4.14
C GLU A 38 -7.87 -7.04 -4.98
N ALA A 39 -8.47 -7.20 -6.17
CA ALA A 39 -8.14 -8.28 -7.11
C ALA A 39 -6.74 -8.16 -7.71
N PHE A 40 -6.12 -6.98 -7.58
CA PHE A 40 -4.77 -6.73 -8.05
C PHE A 40 -3.99 -6.10 -6.90
N PRO A 41 -2.86 -6.69 -6.48
CA PRO A 41 -1.94 -5.96 -5.62
C PRO A 41 -1.52 -4.69 -6.38
N ASP A 42 -1.43 -3.57 -5.69
CA ASP A 42 -0.94 -2.34 -6.30
C ASP A 42 0.50 -2.56 -6.79
N LEU A 43 0.65 -2.72 -8.11
CA LEU A 43 1.93 -2.92 -8.79
C LEU A 43 2.58 -1.58 -9.12
N THR A 44 1.99 -0.45 -8.74
CA THR A 44 2.64 0.84 -8.97
C THR A 44 3.81 1.01 -8.01
N ALA A 45 5.00 1.10 -8.58
CA ALA A 45 6.16 1.57 -7.84
C ALA A 45 5.89 3.02 -7.41
N ASN A 46 6.25 3.36 -6.16
CA ASN A 46 6.09 4.72 -5.63
C ASN A 46 6.97 5.70 -6.42
N SER A 47 6.41 6.33 -7.45
CA SER A 47 7.10 7.27 -8.34
C SER A 47 6.75 8.71 -7.99
N VAL A 48 7.76 9.54 -7.82
CA VAL A 48 7.60 10.99 -7.61
C VAL A 48 7.95 11.72 -8.91
N THR A 49 7.00 12.47 -9.47
CA THR A 49 7.20 13.26 -10.69
C THR A 49 7.43 14.73 -10.33
N VAL A 50 8.55 15.31 -10.78
CA VAL A 50 8.87 16.73 -10.61
C VAL A 50 8.70 17.43 -11.96
N ILE A 51 7.82 18.43 -12.02
CA ILE A 51 7.60 19.26 -13.21
C ILE A 51 8.17 20.64 -12.92
N ALA A 52 9.11 21.09 -13.75
CA ALA A 52 9.69 22.44 -13.66
C ALA A 52 9.40 23.19 -14.96
N GLU A 53 8.62 24.26 -14.87
CA GLU A 53 8.28 25.13 -16.00
C GLU A 53 9.26 26.30 -16.06
N ALA A 54 9.93 26.48 -17.21
CA ALA A 54 10.88 27.57 -17.46
C ALA A 54 10.49 28.33 -18.74
N PRO A 55 9.51 29.26 -18.65
CA PRO A 55 9.04 30.01 -19.82
C PRO A 55 10.12 30.97 -20.35
N GLY A 56 10.38 30.91 -21.65
CA GLY A 56 11.30 31.83 -22.34
C GLY A 56 12.79 31.45 -22.30
N MET A 57 13.15 30.31 -21.71
CA MET A 57 14.52 29.80 -21.74
C MET A 57 14.72 28.84 -22.92
N ALA A 58 15.90 28.91 -23.55
CA ALA A 58 16.28 27.93 -24.57
C ALA A 58 16.39 26.53 -23.92
N PRO A 59 16.05 25.43 -24.63
CA PRO A 59 16.11 24.09 -24.06
C PRO A 59 17.45 23.73 -23.42
N GLN A 60 18.56 24.26 -23.95
CA GLN A 60 19.91 24.08 -23.43
C GLN A 60 20.13 24.78 -22.08
N ASP A 61 19.53 25.96 -21.88
CA ASP A 61 19.60 26.70 -20.62
C ASP A 61 18.74 26.06 -19.54
N VAL A 62 17.56 25.52 -19.91
CA VAL A 62 16.70 24.76 -19.00
C VAL A 62 17.41 23.49 -18.51
N GLU A 63 18.10 22.80 -19.40
CA GLU A 63 18.85 21.60 -19.04
C GLU A 63 19.95 21.91 -18.01
N GLN A 64 20.79 22.92 -18.28
CA GLN A 64 21.91 23.27 -17.41
C GLN A 64 21.49 23.90 -16.08
N GLN A 65 20.48 24.79 -16.10
CA GLN A 65 20.13 25.59 -14.92
C GLN A 65 19.04 24.94 -14.05
N VAL A 66 18.18 24.09 -14.63
CA VAL A 66 17.02 23.53 -13.92
C VAL A 66 17.12 22.01 -13.84
N THR A 67 17.27 21.32 -14.97
CA THR A 67 17.26 19.86 -15.00
C THR A 67 18.47 19.24 -14.29
N PHE A 68 19.67 19.73 -14.60
CA PHE A 68 20.93 19.21 -14.06
C PHE A 68 21.08 19.30 -12.53
N PRO A 69 20.74 20.44 -11.86
CA PRO A 69 20.78 20.49 -10.40
C PRO A 69 19.71 19.63 -9.74
N ILE A 70 18.51 19.51 -10.33
CA ILE A 70 17.44 18.64 -9.82
C ILE A 70 17.87 17.17 -9.92
N GLU A 71 18.44 16.74 -11.04
CA GLU A 71 18.95 15.38 -11.20
C GLU A 71 20.04 15.06 -10.16
N ARG A 72 21.01 15.96 -9.97
CA ARG A 72 22.04 15.79 -8.93
C ARG A 72 21.48 15.69 -7.52
N ALA A 73 20.46 16.48 -7.19
CA ALA A 73 19.79 16.39 -5.89
C ALA A 73 19.05 15.05 -5.72
N MET A 74 18.44 14.53 -6.79
CA MET A 74 17.70 13.27 -6.78
C MET A 74 18.62 12.04 -6.69
N LEU A 75 19.83 12.10 -7.25
CA LEU A 75 20.85 11.04 -7.12
C LEU A 75 21.33 10.84 -5.67
N GLY A 76 21.18 11.85 -4.81
CA GLY A 76 21.55 11.77 -3.39
C GLY A 76 20.50 11.12 -2.48
N LEU A 77 19.31 10.76 -3.01
CA LEU A 77 18.21 10.24 -2.21
C LEU A 77 18.38 8.74 -1.91
N PRO A 78 18.32 8.32 -0.64
CA PRO A 78 18.32 6.90 -0.29
C PRO A 78 17.01 6.23 -0.74
N ARG A 79 17.11 4.99 -1.27
CA ARG A 79 16.02 4.16 -1.84
C ARG A 79 15.48 4.55 -3.23
N THR A 80 16.23 5.32 -4.03
CA THR A 80 15.83 5.58 -5.43
C THR A 80 16.32 4.45 -6.35
N VAL A 81 15.40 3.79 -7.07
CA VAL A 81 15.73 2.66 -7.97
C VAL A 81 16.02 3.14 -9.39
N VAL A 82 15.28 4.15 -9.89
CA VAL A 82 15.47 4.73 -11.23
C VAL A 82 15.12 6.23 -11.19
N VAL A 83 16.02 7.09 -11.68
CA VAL A 83 15.74 8.51 -11.97
C VAL A 83 15.65 8.64 -13.49
N ARG A 84 14.54 9.15 -14.02
CA ARG A 84 14.37 9.42 -15.45
C ARG A 84 13.97 10.88 -15.65
N SER A 85 14.81 11.63 -16.37
CA SER A 85 14.52 13.01 -16.76
C SER A 85 14.03 13.06 -18.21
N THR A 86 13.01 13.86 -18.48
CA THR A 86 12.56 14.17 -19.85
C THR A 86 12.31 15.67 -19.97
N SER A 87 13.12 16.36 -20.77
CA SER A 87 12.93 17.78 -21.10
C SER A 87 12.33 17.89 -22.50
N LYS A 88 11.10 18.39 -22.60
CA LYS A 88 10.40 18.61 -23.87
C LYS A 88 10.17 20.11 -24.04
N SER A 89 10.45 20.64 -25.24
CA SER A 89 10.09 22.01 -25.61
C SER A 89 8.56 22.11 -25.65
N GLY A 90 8.00 22.92 -24.75
CA GLY A 90 6.62 23.43 -24.85
C GLY A 90 6.56 24.59 -25.83
#